data_AF-A0A8T4A013-F1
#
_entry.id   AF-A0A8T4A013-F1
#
_cell.length_a   1.000
_cell.length_b   1.000
_cell.length_c   1.000
_cell.angle_alpha   90.00
_cell.angle_beta   90.00
_cell.angle_gamma   90.00
#
_symmetry.space_group_name_H-M   'P 1'
#
loop_
_entity.id
_entity.type
_entity.pdbx_description
1 polymer ?
#
loop_
_entity_poly.entity_id
_entity_poly.type
_entity_poly.pdbx_seq_one_letter_code
_entity_poly.pdbx_strand_id
1 'polypeptide(L)'
;VLAVGFLAKRQWKPVMGLYAVMLAAYFVHPFGRWFPLWTILDVLLALILIYPAARLSRNLFESDPKHLSISLVFISFIGTVTDSLTRIFLLVPGGLYLFLGWPPEAVFDAFVVGAAWSYVEDVLLVLVSFLVGVPILFALRKIPSMKFPLT
;
A
#
# COMPACT_ATOMS: atom_id res chain seq x y z
N VAL A 1 1.06 -6.83 -3.98
CA VAL A 1 0.77 -8.23 -3.55
C VAL A 1 1.70 -8.72 -2.43
N LEU A 2 3.03 -8.60 -2.54
CA LEU A 2 3.97 -9.09 -1.52
C LEU A 2 3.78 -8.48 -0.12
N ALA A 3 3.64 -7.15 -0.04
CA ALA A 3 3.42 -6.46 1.25
C ALA A 3 2.16 -6.94 1.98
N VAL A 4 1.06 -7.15 1.24
CA VAL A 4 -0.19 -7.71 1.76
C VAL A 4 0.03 -9.10 2.36
N GLY A 5 0.76 -9.97 1.64
CA GLY A 5 1.11 -11.31 2.14
C GLY A 5 1.94 -11.27 3.41
N PHE A 6 2.94 -10.39 3.48
CA PHE A 6 3.75 -10.21 4.69
C PHE A 6 2.93 -9.68 5.87
N LEU A 7 2.06 -8.68 5.66
CA LEU A 7 1.19 -8.15 6.71
C LEU A 7 0.17 -9.18 7.21
N ALA A 8 -0.37 -9.99 6.29
CA ALA A 8 -1.26 -11.10 6.62
C ALA A 8 -0.54 -12.17 7.46
N LYS A 9 0.76 -12.39 7.22
CA LYS A 9 1.64 -13.24 8.04
C LYS A 9 2.28 -12.52 9.23
N ARG A 10 1.84 -11.31 9.57
CA ARG A 10 2.35 -10.51 10.71
C ARG A 10 3.81 -10.04 10.58
N GLN A 11 4.39 -10.17 9.40
CA GLN A 11 5.76 -9.77 9.11
C GLN A 11 5.79 -8.29 8.71
N TRP A 12 5.73 -7.40 9.69
CA TRP A 12 5.80 -5.96 9.46
C TRP A 12 7.21 -5.47 9.12
N LYS A 13 8.26 -6.14 9.62
CA LYS A 13 9.65 -5.71 9.44
C LYS A 13 10.08 -5.66 7.96
N PRO A 14 9.80 -6.67 7.12
CA PRO A 14 10.09 -6.59 5.69
C PRO A 14 9.37 -5.43 5.00
N VAL A 15 8.11 -5.17 5.35
CA VAL A 15 7.32 -4.10 4.73
C VAL A 15 7.83 -2.73 5.15
N MET A 16 8.14 -2.53 6.44
CA MET A 16 8.79 -1.30 6.91
C MET A 16 10.17 -1.08 6.27
N GLY A 17 10.97 -2.14 6.14
CA GLY A 17 12.27 -2.07 5.49
C GLY A 17 12.15 -1.63 4.03
N LEU A 18 11.19 -2.21 3.29
CA LEU A 18 10.90 -1.85 1.90
C LEU A 18 10.50 -0.36 1.79
N TYR A 19 9.58 0.10 2.63
CA TYR A 19 9.19 1.52 2.66
C TYR A 19 10.37 2.42 2.97
N ALA A 20 11.17 2.08 4.00
CA ALA A 20 12.31 2.88 4.42
C ALA A 20 13.34 3.04 3.29
N VAL A 21 13.67 1.94 2.59
CA VAL A 21 14.62 1.98 1.47
C VAL A 21 14.08 2.84 0.32
N MET A 22 12.82 2.64 -0.07
CA MET A 22 12.24 3.34 -1.21
C MET A 22 12.02 4.83 -0.94
N LEU A 23 11.54 5.18 0.26
CA LEU A 23 11.41 6.58 0.69
C LEU A 23 12.77 7.25 0.86
N ALA A 24 13.77 6.57 1.43
CA ALA A 24 15.11 7.13 1.53
C ALA A 24 15.69 7.42 0.14
N ALA A 25 15.56 6.49 -0.80
CA ALA A 25 15.99 6.70 -2.18
C ALA A 25 15.26 7.88 -2.84
N TYR A 26 13.94 8.00 -2.59
CA TYR A 26 13.14 9.15 -3.04
C TYR A 26 13.70 10.47 -2.50
N PHE A 27 13.92 10.61 -1.19
CA PHE A 27 14.41 11.85 -0.60
C PHE A 27 15.88 12.16 -0.97
N VAL A 28 16.71 11.14 -1.19
CA VAL A 28 18.10 11.34 -1.66
C VAL A 28 18.11 11.85 -3.09
N HIS A 29 17.20 11.39 -3.95
CA HIS A 29 17.16 11.77 -5.35
C HIS A 29 16.78 13.27 -5.53
N PRO A 30 17.48 14.04 -6.38
CA PRO A 30 17.25 15.49 -6.53
C PRO A 30 15.81 15.82 -6.93
N PHE A 31 15.22 15.06 -7.86
CA PHE A 31 13.80 15.23 -8.23
C PHE A 31 12.83 14.94 -7.08
N GLY A 32 13.13 13.98 -6.20
CA GLY A 32 12.25 13.66 -5.07
C GLY A 32 12.06 14.85 -4.13
N ARG A 33 13.02 15.77 -4.09
CA ARG A 33 12.98 17.01 -3.31
C ARG A 33 12.24 18.16 -4.00
N TRP A 34 11.97 18.03 -5.30
CA TRP A 34 11.21 19.02 -6.08
C TRP A 34 9.70 18.85 -5.94
N PHE A 35 9.22 17.62 -5.70
CA PHE A 35 7.79 17.40 -5.55
C PHE A 35 7.26 17.93 -4.21
N PRO A 36 6.04 18.48 -4.19
CA PRO A 36 5.40 18.88 -2.95
C PRO A 36 5.23 17.70 -2.00
N LEU A 37 5.43 17.89 -0.68
CA LEU A 37 5.22 16.82 0.31
C LEU A 37 3.80 16.25 0.31
N TRP A 38 2.81 17.03 -0.15
CA TRP A 38 1.44 16.59 -0.20
C TRP A 38 1.23 15.41 -1.13
N THR A 39 2.13 15.12 -2.09
CA THR A 39 1.97 14.06 -3.09
C THR A 39 2.28 12.65 -2.56
N ILE A 40 2.81 12.54 -1.34
CA ILE A 40 3.22 11.26 -0.72
C ILE A 40 2.59 11.04 0.67
N LEU A 41 1.52 11.79 1.00
CA LEU A 41 0.91 11.73 2.33
C LEU A 41 0.26 10.37 2.63
N ASP A 42 -0.33 9.74 1.62
CA ASP A 42 -0.79 8.34 1.66
C ASP A 42 0.35 7.40 2.02
N VAL A 43 1.52 7.55 1.38
CA VAL A 43 2.71 6.73 1.65
C VAL A 43 3.20 6.89 3.09
N LEU A 44 3.27 8.13 3.58
CA LEU A 44 3.67 8.41 4.96
C LEU A 44 2.65 7.86 5.97
N LEU A 45 1.36 8.00 5.66
CA LEU A 45 0.29 7.45 6.47
C LEU A 45 0.35 5.92 6.50
N ALA A 46 0.53 5.27 5.34
CA ALA A 46 0.69 3.82 5.24
C ALA A 46 1.90 3.34 6.06
N LEU A 47 3.03 4.05 6.01
CA LEU A 47 4.21 3.72 6.82
C LEU A 47 3.89 3.65 8.31
N ILE A 48 3.16 4.64 8.84
CA ILE A 48 2.71 4.66 10.24
C ILE A 48 1.73 3.52 10.52
N LEU A 49 0.85 3.21 9.56
CA LEU A 49 -0.18 2.18 9.70
C LEU A 49 0.33 0.74 9.56
N ILE A 50 1.53 0.50 9.01
CA ILE A 50 2.11 -0.85 8.87
C ILE A 50 2.12 -1.61 10.20
N TYR A 51 2.64 -0.99 11.26
CA TYR A 51 2.74 -1.64 12.56
C TYR A 51 1.38 -1.99 13.19
N PRO A 52 0.41 -1.04 13.32
CA PRO A 52 -0.90 -1.38 13.87
C PRO A 52 -1.67 -2.37 12.98
N ALA A 53 -1.55 -2.27 11.65
CA ALA A 53 -2.20 -3.21 10.73
C ALA A 53 -1.69 -4.64 10.92
N ALA A 54 -0.37 -4.83 11.02
CA ALA A 54 0.23 -6.13 11.30
C ALA A 54 -0.08 -6.63 12.72
N ARG A 55 -0.26 -5.75 13.69
CA ARG A 55 -0.68 -6.16 15.04
C ARG A 55 -2.12 -6.67 15.05
N LEU A 56 -3.01 -6.00 14.30
CA LEU A 56 -4.42 -6.36 14.19
C LEU A 56 -4.63 -7.64 13.37
N SER A 57 -3.73 -7.91 12.42
CA SER A 57 -3.78 -9.11 11.57
C SER A 57 -3.66 -10.44 12.34
N ARG A 58 -3.11 -10.42 13.57
CA ARG A 58 -3.05 -11.56 14.51
C ARG A 58 -4.39 -12.28 14.65
N ASN A 59 -5.46 -11.50 14.57
CA ASN A 59 -6.81 -11.90 14.91
C ASN A 59 -7.68 -12.13 13.67
N LEU A 60 -7.10 -12.03 12.46
CA LEU A 60 -7.85 -12.22 11.22
C LEU A 60 -8.62 -13.53 11.29
N PHE A 61 -7.96 -14.67 11.55
CA PHE A 61 -8.59 -15.99 11.44
C PHE A 61 -9.31 -16.50 12.69
N GLU A 62 -9.06 -15.93 13.87
CA GLU A 62 -9.63 -16.43 15.13
C GLU A 62 -10.69 -15.50 15.76
N SER A 63 -10.89 -14.28 15.24
CA SER A 63 -11.64 -13.25 15.97
C SER A 63 -12.90 -12.71 15.26
N ASP A 64 -13.68 -11.99 16.07
CA ASP A 64 -14.92 -11.30 15.80
C ASP A 64 -14.97 -10.62 14.40
N PRO A 65 -16.09 -10.72 13.66
CA PRO A 65 -16.28 -10.14 12.34
C PRO A 65 -15.83 -8.66 12.20
N LYS A 66 -15.94 -7.86 13.26
CA LYS A 66 -15.49 -6.46 13.24
C LYS A 66 -13.97 -6.32 13.09
N HIS A 67 -13.20 -7.15 13.78
CA HIS A 67 -11.73 -7.11 13.74
C HIS A 67 -11.18 -7.55 12.38
N LEU A 68 -11.84 -8.54 11.75
CA LEU A 68 -11.53 -8.98 10.40
C LEU A 68 -11.70 -7.84 9.39
N SER A 69 -12.81 -7.12 9.49
CA SER A 69 -13.16 -6.02 8.59
C SER A 69 -12.13 -4.89 8.66
N ILE A 70 -11.75 -4.47 9.87
CA ILE A 70 -10.78 -3.40 10.08
C ILE A 70 -9.39 -3.80 9.58
N SER A 71 -8.96 -5.04 9.87
CA SER A 71 -7.66 -5.56 9.41
C SER A 71 -7.58 -5.63 7.89
N LEU A 72 -8.66 -6.07 7.23
CA LEU A 72 -8.72 -6.14 5.78
C LEU A 72 -8.57 -4.76 5.16
N VAL A 73 -9.32 -3.78 5.64
CA VAL A 73 -9.26 -2.40 5.12
C VAL A 73 -7.85 -1.83 5.24
N PHE A 74 -7.20 -1.97 6.40
CA PHE A 74 -5.82 -1.49 6.57
C PHE A 74 -4.82 -2.22 5.68
N ILE A 75 -4.90 -3.55 5.59
CA ILE A 75 -3.99 -4.34 4.76
C ILE A 75 -4.18 -4.02 3.28
N SER A 76 -5.43 -3.86 2.82
CA SER A 76 -5.74 -3.42 1.46
C SER A 76 -5.17 -2.05 1.17
N PHE A 77 -5.43 -1.06 2.04
CA PHE A 77 -4.92 0.30 1.90
C PHE A 77 -3.38 0.31 1.81
N ILE A 78 -2.68 -0.32 2.76
CA ILE A 78 -1.21 -0.40 2.73
C ILE A 78 -0.73 -1.14 1.47
N GLY A 79 -1.45 -2.17 1.04
CA GLY A 79 -1.15 -2.90 -0.18
C GLY A 79 -1.14 -2.01 -1.42
N THR A 80 -2.17 -1.18 -1.58
CA THR A 80 -2.33 -0.23 -2.69
C THR A 80 -1.30 0.88 -2.65
N VAL A 81 -1.11 1.47 -1.48
CA VAL A 81 -0.09 2.51 -1.29
C VAL A 81 1.31 1.95 -1.53
N THR A 82 1.57 0.67 -1.25
CA THR A 82 2.84 0.03 -1.59
C THR A 82 3.02 -0.10 -3.11
N ASP A 83 1.95 -0.38 -3.85
CA ASP A 83 1.99 -0.40 -5.31
C ASP A 83 2.31 1.00 -5.85
N SER A 84 1.63 2.02 -5.33
CA SER A 84 1.90 3.43 -5.65
C SER A 84 3.34 3.84 -5.34
N LEU A 85 3.85 3.50 -4.15
CA LEU A 85 5.26 3.72 -3.77
C LEU A 85 6.23 2.99 -4.71
N THR A 86 5.86 1.82 -5.22
CA THR A 86 6.68 1.11 -6.22
C THR A 86 6.72 1.84 -7.54
N ARG A 87 5.58 2.37 -8.00
CA ARG A 87 5.52 3.23 -9.20
C ARG A 87 6.37 4.50 -9.00
N ILE A 88 6.27 5.16 -7.86
CA ILE A 88 7.08 6.33 -7.47
C ILE A 88 8.58 5.99 -7.51
N PHE A 89 8.97 4.89 -6.85
CA PHE A 89 10.35 4.46 -6.76
C PHE A 89 10.92 4.13 -8.14
N LEU A 90 10.21 3.37 -8.97
CA LEU A 90 10.67 3.04 -10.33
C LEU A 90 10.75 4.29 -11.21
N LEU A 91 9.73 5.16 -11.13
CA LEU A 91 9.67 6.37 -11.94
C LEU A 91 10.84 7.29 -11.66
N VAL A 92 11.10 7.63 -10.39
CA VAL A 92 12.05 8.68 -10.01
C VAL A 92 13.41 8.08 -9.57
N PRO A 93 13.56 7.47 -8.37
CA PRO A 93 14.82 6.82 -7.97
C PRO A 93 15.37 5.78 -8.95
N GLY A 94 14.49 4.98 -9.55
CA GLY A 94 14.82 3.91 -10.48
C GLY A 94 15.12 4.42 -11.90
N GLY A 95 14.91 5.71 -12.17
CA GLY A 95 15.29 6.34 -13.44
C GLY A 95 14.44 5.93 -14.64
N LEU A 96 13.25 5.35 -14.46
CA LEU A 96 12.39 4.95 -15.58
C LEU A 96 12.04 6.16 -16.47
N TYR A 97 11.90 7.36 -15.91
CA TYR A 97 11.68 8.58 -16.69
C TYR A 97 12.81 8.87 -17.69
N LEU A 98 14.06 8.57 -17.34
CA LEU A 98 15.21 8.75 -18.23
C LEU A 98 15.15 7.77 -19.39
N PHE A 99 14.77 6.52 -19.12
CA PHE A 99 14.59 5.49 -20.14
C PHE A 99 13.47 5.85 -21.13
N LEU A 100 12.40 6.47 -20.64
CA LEU A 100 11.30 6.95 -21.47
C LEU A 100 11.60 8.29 -22.18
N GLY A 101 12.74 8.91 -21.90
CA GLY A 101 13.13 10.20 -22.50
C GLY A 101 12.26 11.37 -22.03
N TRP A 102 11.67 11.29 -20.84
CA TRP A 102 10.77 12.33 -20.35
C TRP A 102 11.54 13.54 -19.85
N PRO A 103 11.16 14.77 -20.27
CA PRO A 103 11.74 15.97 -19.71
C PRO A 103 11.28 16.17 -18.25
N PRO A 104 12.06 16.91 -17.42
CA PRO A 104 11.76 17.17 -16.01
C PRO A 104 10.32 17.62 -15.73
N GLU A 105 9.78 18.47 -16.59
CA GLU A 105 8.45 19.07 -16.45
C GLU A 105 7.35 18.03 -16.64
N ALA A 106 7.51 17.14 -17.63
CA ALA A 106 6.58 16.04 -17.85
C ALA A 106 6.56 15.05 -16.67
N VAL A 107 7.73 14.81 -16.05
CA VAL A 107 7.83 14.00 -14.83
C VAL A 107 7.10 14.69 -13.68
N PHE A 108 7.29 16.00 -13.52
CA PHE A 108 6.60 16.79 -12.51
C PHE A 108 5.08 16.69 -12.64
N ASP A 109 4.55 16.97 -13.83
CA ASP A 109 3.12 16.96 -14.10
C ASP A 109 2.52 15.56 -13.92
N ALA A 110 3.17 14.53 -14.48
CA ALA A 110 2.73 13.15 -14.34
C ALA A 110 2.70 12.69 -12.87
N PHE A 111 3.68 13.11 -12.07
CA PHE A 111 3.75 12.78 -10.65
C PHE A 111 2.65 13.45 -9.85
N VAL A 112 2.42 14.75 -10.07
CA VAL A 112 1.39 15.54 -9.39
C VAL A 112 -0.01 15.03 -9.72
N VAL A 113 -0.29 14.80 -11.00
CA VAL A 113 -1.57 14.24 -11.45
C VAL A 113 -1.75 12.81 -10.94
N GLY A 114 -0.68 12.00 -11.00
CA GLY A 114 -0.68 10.64 -10.47
C GLY A 114 -0.98 10.59 -8.98
N ALA A 115 -0.40 11.50 -8.18
CA ALA A 115 -0.64 11.59 -6.74
C ALA A 115 -2.09 11.98 -6.43
N ALA A 116 -2.66 12.95 -7.16
CA ALA A 116 -4.07 13.31 -7.01
C ALA A 116 -5.01 12.13 -7.31
N TRP A 117 -4.70 11.35 -8.36
CA TRP A 117 -5.46 10.16 -8.70
C TRP A 117 -5.28 9.02 -7.68
N SER A 118 -4.08 8.89 -7.10
CA SER A 118 -3.76 7.91 -6.05
C SER A 118 -4.69 8.08 -4.84
N TYR A 119 -5.00 9.32 -4.42
CA TYR A 119 -5.95 9.53 -3.32
C TYR A 119 -7.36 9.09 -3.63
N VAL A 120 -7.80 9.27 -4.88
CA VAL A 120 -9.11 8.78 -5.32
C VAL A 120 -9.11 7.24 -5.33
N GLU A 121 -8.04 6.64 -5.84
CA GLU A 121 -7.83 5.18 -5.84
C GLU A 121 -7.88 4.61 -4.42
N ASP A 122 -7.18 5.23 -3.47
CA ASP A 122 -7.15 4.80 -2.07
C ASP A 122 -8.52 4.86 -1.40
N VAL A 123 -9.27 5.95 -1.59
CA VAL A 123 -10.63 6.09 -1.03
C VAL A 123 -11.56 5.04 -1.63
N LEU A 124 -11.55 4.87 -2.96
CA LEU A 124 -12.35 3.86 -3.63
C LEU A 124 -11.99 2.46 -3.15
N LEU A 125 -10.71 2.18 -2.95
CA LEU A 125 -10.24 0.88 -2.49
C LEU A 125 -10.68 0.59 -1.06
N VAL A 126 -10.63 1.57 -0.15
CA VAL A 126 -11.18 1.41 1.21
C VAL A 126 -12.67 1.08 1.15
N LEU A 127 -13.44 1.78 0.31
CA LEU A 127 -14.87 1.53 0.12
C LEU A 127 -15.13 0.12 -0.45
N VAL A 128 -14.41 -0.26 -1.50
CA VAL A 128 -14.56 -1.59 -2.15
C VAL A 128 -14.12 -2.71 -1.20
N SER A 129 -13.02 -2.55 -0.47
CA SER A 129 -12.58 -3.53 0.53
C SER A 129 -13.62 -3.73 1.63
N PHE A 130 -14.26 -2.65 2.08
CA PHE A 130 -15.31 -2.73 3.09
C PHE A 130 -16.62 -3.32 2.55
N LEU A 131 -17.11 -2.85 1.39
CA LEU A 131 -18.40 -3.24 0.83
C LEU A 131 -18.39 -4.60 0.13
N VAL A 132 -17.26 -5.00 -0.44
CA VAL A 132 -17.12 -6.20 -1.26
C VAL A 132 -16.13 -7.18 -0.64
N GLY A 133 -14.94 -6.71 -0.27
CA GLY A 133 -13.88 -7.56 0.28
C GLY A 133 -14.29 -8.28 1.57
N VAL A 134 -14.92 -7.56 2.49
CA VAL A 134 -15.39 -8.11 3.78
C VAL A 134 -16.47 -9.18 3.59
N PRO A 135 -17.60 -8.94 2.87
CA PRO A 135 -18.59 -10.00 2.62
C PRO A 135 -18.03 -11.23 1.92
N ILE A 136 -17.12 -11.04 0.95
CA ILE A 136 -16.47 -12.17 0.26
C ILE A 136 -15.65 -13.00 1.24
N LEU A 137 -14.85 -12.38 2.10
CA LEU A 137 -14.08 -13.09 3.12
C LEU A 137 -14.96 -13.86 4.10
N PHE A 138 -16.11 -13.31 4.48
CA PHE A 138 -17.09 -14.05 5.29
C PHE A 138 -17.71 -15.22 4.55
N ALA A 139 -18.07 -15.06 3.28
CA ALA A 139 -18.59 -16.15 2.46
C ALA A 139 -17.56 -17.28 2.33
N LEU A 140 -16.30 -16.94 2.07
CA LEU A 140 -15.20 -17.91 1.93
C LEU A 140 -14.92 -18.66 3.23
N ARG A 141 -15.07 -18.03 4.40
CA ARG A 141 -14.91 -18.71 5.71
C ARG A 141 -15.91 -19.82 5.97
N LYS A 142 -17.11 -19.72 5.38
CA LYS A 142 -18.16 -20.73 5.59
C LYS A 142 -17.89 -22.02 4.81
N ILE A 143 -16.89 -22.03 3.92
CA ILE A 143 -16.54 -23.19 3.11
C ILE A 143 -15.58 -24.09 3.91
N PRO A 144 -16.00 -25.28 4.40
CA PRO A 144 -15.20 -26.11 5.32
C PRO A 144 -13.91 -26.67 4.70
N SER A 145 -13.88 -26.78 3.37
CA SER A 145 -12.76 -27.30 2.58
C SER A 145 -11.70 -26.25 2.24
N MET A 146 -11.98 -24.96 2.48
CA MET A 146 -11.01 -23.87 2.24
C MET A 146 -10.09 -23.71 3.46
N LYS A 147 -8.95 -24.40 3.45
CA LYS A 147 -7.83 -24.06 4.34
C LYS A 147 -7.21 -22.76 3.83
N PHE A 148 -7.39 -21.67 4.56
CA PHE A 148 -6.74 -20.40 4.22
C PHE A 148 -5.21 -20.61 4.21
N PRO A 149 -4.53 -20.34 3.10
CA PRO A 149 -3.11 -20.68 2.94
C PRO A 149 -2.25 -19.60 3.60
N LEU A 150 -2.24 -19.53 4.93
CA LEU A 150 -1.33 -18.64 5.67
C LEU A 150 -0.76 -19.25 6.96
N THR A 151 -0.94 -20.55 7.20
CA THR A 151 -0.13 -21.34 8.17
C THR A 151 1.26 -21.60 7.64
#